data_AF-A0A317Q115-F1
#
_entry.id   AF-A0A317Q115-F1
#
_cell.length_a   1.000
_cell.length_b   1.000
_cell.length_c   1.000
_cell.angle_alpha   90.00
_cell.angle_beta   90.00
_cell.angle_gamma   90.00
#
_symmetry.space_group_name_H-M   'P 1'
#
loop_
_entity.id
_entity.type
_entity.pdbx_description
1 polymer ?
#
loop_
_entity_poly.entity_id
_entity_poly.type
_entity_poly.pdbx_seq_one_letter_code
_entity_poly.pdbx_strand_id
1 'polypeptide(L)'
;MPWFSRILHHPTNNSGVTLGRGFDMKKRSAGEILSILRQAGIEEYKAQICALASHLSGREADNFIEVYGPLVGEISHYQQVRLFELSYAEKVNYAKHLYVKFSAKIPSRISWDNIDQKIRDTFVDTLYQGNVTASDMVAVMAKNGSKQDIITYLENDIYQKNDPRRLTLRLNYLK
;
A
#
# COMPACT_ATOMS: atom_id res chain seq x y z
N MET A 1 4.64 2.36 -13.10
CA MET A 1 4.76 2.75 -11.68
C MET A 1 6.26 2.93 -11.41
N PRO A 2 6.78 4.11 -11.04
CA PRO A 2 8.18 4.38 -11.33
C PRO A 2 9.15 4.24 -10.14
N TRP A 3 8.87 3.47 -9.09
CA TRP A 3 9.86 3.24 -8.04
C TRP A 3 9.95 1.76 -7.67
N PHE A 4 10.64 1.01 -8.53
CA PHE A 4 11.12 -0.33 -8.25
C PHE A 4 12.56 -0.23 -7.75
N SER A 5 12.77 0.34 -6.57
CA SER A 5 14.12 0.41 -6.02
C SER A 5 14.46 -0.88 -5.29
N ARG A 6 15.64 -1.44 -5.53
CA ARG A 6 16.21 -2.52 -4.72
C ARG A 6 17.15 -1.99 -3.63
N ILE A 7 17.28 -0.67 -3.52
CA ILE A 7 18.04 0.03 -2.47
C ILE A 7 17.10 0.92 -1.64
N LEU A 8 17.56 1.34 -0.46
CA LEU A 8 16.84 2.33 0.34
C LEU A 8 16.73 3.65 -0.43
N HIS A 9 15.55 4.26 -0.38
CA HIS A 9 15.25 5.53 -1.04
C HIS A 9 14.13 6.27 -0.29
N HIS A 10 13.95 7.55 -0.61
CA HIS A 10 12.91 8.41 -0.03
C HIS A 10 12.07 9.02 -1.18
N PRO A 11 10.96 8.37 -1.57
CA PRO A 11 10.24 8.71 -2.81
C PRO A 11 9.60 10.11 -2.84
N THR A 12 9.14 10.60 -1.68
CA THR A 12 8.39 11.86 -1.55
C THR A 12 8.63 12.50 -0.18
N ASN A 13 8.41 13.81 -0.06
CA ASN A 13 8.52 14.51 1.24
C ASN A 13 7.58 13.95 2.33
N ASN A 14 6.50 13.27 1.94
CA ASN A 14 5.53 12.71 2.87
C ASN A 14 5.78 11.23 3.22
N SER A 15 6.69 10.55 2.52
CA SER A 15 7.10 9.17 2.81
C SER A 15 8.17 9.10 3.90
N GLY A 16 8.50 7.90 4.35
CA GLY A 16 9.73 7.62 5.09
C GLY A 16 10.78 6.91 4.23
N VAL A 17 11.76 6.32 4.91
CA VAL A 17 12.71 5.40 4.28
C VAL A 17 11.92 4.24 3.67
N THR A 18 12.13 4.01 2.38
CA THR A 18 11.37 3.05 1.59
C THR A 18 12.30 2.03 0.96
N LEU A 19 11.87 0.77 0.91
CA LEU A 19 12.55 -0.31 0.21
C LEU A 19 11.59 -0.98 -0.77
N GLY A 20 12.10 -1.51 -1.88
CA GLY A 20 11.30 -2.27 -2.82
C GLY A 20 10.22 -1.42 -3.51
N ARG A 21 9.03 -2.01 -3.66
CA ARG A 21 7.88 -1.42 -4.35
C ARG A 21 6.94 -0.70 -3.37
N GLY A 22 7.48 0.24 -2.60
CA GLY A 22 6.69 1.07 -1.67
C GLY A 22 6.55 0.50 -0.25
N PHE A 23 7.49 -0.31 0.21
CA PHE A 23 7.56 -0.67 1.63
C PHE A 23 8.11 0.51 2.44
N ASP A 24 7.21 1.44 2.78
CA ASP A 24 7.49 2.67 3.53
C ASP A 24 7.55 2.41 5.05
N MET A 25 8.66 2.79 5.69
CA MET A 25 8.91 2.50 7.11
C MET A 25 8.36 3.57 8.08
N LYS A 26 7.81 4.69 7.59
CA LYS A 26 7.33 5.82 8.40
C LYS A 26 6.22 5.47 9.40
N LYS A 27 5.30 4.59 9.01
CA LYS A 27 4.14 4.22 9.84
C LYS A 27 4.30 2.86 10.50
N ARG A 28 5.50 2.30 10.49
CA ARG A 28 5.80 0.96 11.01
C ARG A 28 6.75 1.06 12.20
N SER A 29 6.47 0.27 13.21
CA SER A 29 7.39 0.02 14.32
C SER A 29 8.61 -0.76 13.85
N ALA A 30 9.70 -0.66 14.60
CA ALA A 30 10.92 -1.43 14.35
C ALA A 30 10.65 -2.95 14.28
N GLY A 31 9.77 -3.47 15.15
CA GLY A 31 9.39 -4.88 15.17
C GLY A 31 8.65 -5.34 13.92
N GLU A 32 7.73 -4.53 13.39
CA GLU A 32 7.04 -4.81 12.13
C GLU A 32 8.01 -4.83 10.95
N ILE A 33 8.91 -3.84 10.88
CA ILE A 33 9.94 -3.77 9.84
C ILE A 33 10.81 -5.02 9.87
N LEU A 34 11.36 -5.36 11.03
CA LEU A 34 12.25 -6.50 11.21
C LEU A 34 11.55 -7.82 10.83
N SER A 35 10.32 -8.02 11.30
CA SER A 35 9.53 -9.23 11.02
C SER A 35 9.29 -9.42 9.52
N ILE A 36 8.87 -8.36 8.83
CA ILE A 36 8.54 -8.43 7.39
C ILE A 36 9.80 -8.65 6.56
N LEU A 37 10.90 -7.95 6.86
CA LEU A 37 12.14 -8.10 6.09
C LEU A 37 12.74 -9.50 6.26
N ARG A 38 12.70 -10.07 7.48
CA ARG A 38 13.10 -11.47 7.71
C ARG A 38 12.25 -12.46 6.92
N GLN A 39 10.92 -12.28 6.92
CA GLN A 39 10.01 -13.12 6.14
C GLN A 39 10.23 -12.96 4.63
N ALA A 40 10.69 -11.78 4.19
CA ALA A 40 11.08 -11.55 2.80
C ALA A 40 12.43 -12.18 2.43
N GLY A 41 13.12 -12.81 3.38
CA GLY A 41 14.43 -13.43 3.20
C GLY A 41 15.57 -12.42 3.14
N ILE A 42 15.37 -11.20 3.63
CA ILE A 42 16.41 -10.18 3.73
C ILE A 42 17.31 -10.51 4.93
N GLU A 43 18.63 -10.38 4.71
CA GLU A 43 19.65 -10.75 5.67
C GLU A 43 19.45 -10.01 7.00
N GLU A 44 19.67 -10.71 8.11
CA GLU A 44 19.39 -10.22 9.46
C GLU A 44 19.99 -8.84 9.73
N TYR A 45 21.26 -8.64 9.36
CA TYR A 45 21.94 -7.37 9.59
C TYR A 45 21.30 -6.21 8.80
N LYS A 46 20.84 -6.44 7.56
CA LYS A 46 20.11 -5.44 6.76
C LYS A 46 18.77 -5.13 7.41
N ALA A 47 18.05 -6.17 7.85
CA ALA A 47 16.75 -6.02 8.49
C ALA A 47 16.85 -5.23 9.81
N GLN A 48 17.89 -5.47 10.61
CA GLN A 48 18.19 -4.72 11.84
C GLN A 48 18.48 -3.25 11.55
N ILE A 49 19.32 -2.97 10.54
CA ILE A 49 19.58 -1.59 10.12
C ILE A 49 18.27 -0.92 9.68
N CYS A 50 17.49 -1.54 8.79
CA CYS A 50 16.22 -1.00 8.34
C CYS A 50 15.22 -0.77 9.49
N ALA A 51 15.23 -1.60 10.54
CA ALA A 51 14.36 -1.40 11.69
C ALA A 51 14.63 -0.08 12.44
N LEU A 52 15.87 0.44 12.37
CA LEU A 52 16.23 1.76 12.91
C LEU A 52 15.59 2.92 12.12
N ALA A 53 15.13 2.68 10.89
CA ALA A 53 14.42 3.67 10.09
C ALA A 53 12.94 3.82 10.46
N SER A 54 12.48 3.11 11.50
CA SER A 54 11.12 3.23 12.03
C SER A 54 10.78 4.69 12.31
N HIS A 55 9.63 5.11 11.78
CA HIS A 55 9.08 6.46 11.95
C HIS A 55 9.88 7.63 11.36
N LEU A 56 11.05 7.37 10.74
CA LEU A 56 11.82 8.43 10.09
C LEU A 56 11.11 8.96 8.85
N SER A 57 11.17 10.27 8.65
CA SER A 57 10.66 10.95 7.45
C SER A 57 11.36 12.29 7.22
N GLY A 58 11.17 12.89 6.04
CA GLY A 58 11.82 14.16 5.72
C GLY A 58 13.34 14.05 5.80
N ARG A 59 13.99 15.05 6.38
CA ARG A 59 15.45 15.13 6.47
C ARG A 59 16.09 13.96 7.23
N GLU A 60 15.40 13.41 8.22
CA GLU A 60 15.91 12.26 8.97
C GLU A 60 15.98 11.00 8.10
N ALA A 61 15.00 10.82 7.20
CA ALA A 61 15.03 9.72 6.24
C ALA A 61 16.16 9.89 5.22
N ASP A 62 16.39 11.12 4.74
CA ASP A 62 17.50 11.42 3.82
C ASP A 62 18.86 11.12 4.46
N ASN A 63 19.11 11.65 5.67
CA ASN A 63 20.33 11.40 6.42
C ASN A 63 20.53 9.91 6.72
N PHE A 64 19.44 9.20 7.03
CA PHE A 64 19.50 7.76 7.27
C PHE A 64 19.95 7.00 6.02
N ILE A 65 19.41 7.34 4.85
CA ILE A 65 19.78 6.69 3.58
C ILE A 65 21.23 7.00 3.21
N GLU A 66 21.70 8.23 3.44
CA GLU A 66 23.09 8.61 3.18
C GLU A 66 24.07 7.78 4.02
N VAL A 67 23.78 7.60 5.31
CA VAL A 67 24.67 6.90 6.25
C VAL A 67 24.55 5.37 6.15
N TYR A 68 23.32 4.85 6.13
CA TYR A 68 23.05 3.41 6.26
C TYR A 68 22.69 2.74 4.93
N GLY A 69 22.27 3.50 3.91
CA GLY A 69 21.95 2.97 2.58
C GLY A 69 23.06 2.12 1.97
N PRO A 70 24.34 2.56 1.99
CA PRO A 70 25.47 1.75 1.51
C PRO A 70 25.67 0.44 2.29
N LEU A 71 25.35 0.43 3.59
CA LEU A 71 25.49 -0.75 4.45
C LEU A 71 24.39 -1.78 4.20
N VAL A 72 23.16 -1.32 3.95
CA VAL A 72 22.05 -2.18 3.54
C VAL A 72 22.27 -2.73 2.13
N GLY A 73 22.78 -1.87 1.23
CA GLY A 73 23.05 -2.23 -0.16
C GLY A 73 21.78 -2.62 -0.92
N GLU A 74 21.98 -3.40 -1.98
CA GLU A 74 20.89 -3.86 -2.84
C GLU A 74 20.28 -5.18 -2.34
N ILE A 75 18.95 -5.29 -2.39
CA ILE A 75 18.23 -6.56 -2.23
C ILE A 75 18.11 -7.30 -3.57
N SER A 76 18.00 -8.62 -3.51
CA SER A 76 17.72 -9.42 -4.70
C SER A 76 16.32 -9.13 -5.26
N HIS A 77 16.12 -9.43 -6.54
CA HIS A 77 14.79 -9.35 -7.14
C HIS A 77 13.77 -10.23 -6.41
N TYR A 78 14.17 -11.44 -6.01
CA TYR A 78 13.32 -12.35 -5.25
C TYR A 78 12.88 -11.75 -3.90
N GLN A 79 13.82 -11.16 -3.14
CA GLN A 79 13.51 -10.47 -1.88
C GLN A 79 12.55 -9.29 -2.12
N GLN A 80 12.72 -8.52 -3.21
CA GLN A 80 11.83 -7.42 -3.56
C GLN A 80 10.39 -7.90 -3.85
N VAL A 81 10.24 -9.00 -4.59
CA VAL A 81 8.94 -9.62 -4.87
C VAL A 81 8.29 -10.11 -3.59
N ARG A 82 9.04 -10.84 -2.75
CA ARG A 82 8.53 -11.32 -1.47
C ARG A 82 8.11 -10.19 -0.52
N LEU A 83 8.92 -9.13 -0.43
CA LEU A 83 8.58 -7.95 0.36
C LEU A 83 7.29 -7.29 -0.13
N PHE A 84 7.10 -7.21 -1.45
CA PHE A 84 5.86 -6.69 -2.02
C PHE A 84 4.66 -7.58 -1.66
N GLU A 85 4.75 -8.89 -1.82
CA GLU A 85 3.67 -9.83 -1.47
C GLU A 85 3.25 -9.71 0.01
N LEU A 86 4.22 -9.68 0.92
CA LEU A 86 3.96 -9.54 2.36
C LEU A 86 3.28 -8.21 2.68
N SER A 87 3.83 -7.10 2.17
CA SER A 87 3.24 -5.78 2.39
C SER A 87 1.86 -5.61 1.72
N TYR A 88 1.63 -6.31 0.61
CA TYR A 88 0.34 -6.34 -0.07
C TYR A 88 -0.69 -7.12 0.73
N ALA A 89 -0.33 -8.26 1.32
CA ALA A 89 -1.20 -9.02 2.21
C ALA A 89 -1.64 -8.18 3.43
N GLU A 90 -0.71 -7.41 4.03
CA GLU A 90 -1.07 -6.45 5.11
C GLU A 90 -2.11 -5.43 4.63
N LYS A 91 -1.95 -4.90 3.41
CA LYS A 91 -2.86 -3.91 2.84
C LYS A 91 -4.22 -4.49 2.49
N VAL A 92 -4.29 -5.74 2.04
CA VAL A 92 -5.56 -6.47 1.84
C VAL A 92 -6.27 -6.65 3.18
N ASN A 93 -5.56 -7.03 4.24
CA ASN A 93 -6.14 -7.17 5.58
C ASN A 93 -6.66 -5.83 6.11
N TYR A 94 -5.90 -4.75 5.91
CA TYR A 94 -6.35 -3.39 6.24
C TYR A 94 -7.60 -2.99 5.45
N ALA A 95 -7.65 -3.30 4.15
CA ALA A 95 -8.82 -3.05 3.31
C ALA A 95 -10.05 -3.83 3.81
N LYS A 96 -9.89 -5.12 4.14
CA LYS A 96 -10.95 -5.95 4.72
C LYS A 96 -11.45 -5.37 6.05
N HIS A 97 -10.55 -4.89 6.91
CA HIS A 97 -10.90 -4.22 8.16
C HIS A 97 -11.73 -2.94 7.92
N LEU A 98 -11.28 -2.07 7.01
CA LEU A 98 -12.01 -0.85 6.65
C LEU A 98 -13.37 -1.15 6.05
N TYR A 99 -13.45 -2.17 5.19
CA TYR A 99 -14.72 -2.63 4.63
C TYR A 99 -15.69 -3.03 5.74
N VAL A 100 -15.26 -3.89 6.67
CA VAL A 100 -16.10 -4.34 7.79
C VAL A 100 -16.55 -3.16 8.64
N LYS A 101 -15.62 -2.23 8.94
CA LYS A 101 -15.90 -1.02 9.74
C LYS A 101 -16.93 -0.12 9.09
N PHE A 102 -16.74 0.26 7.82
CA PHE A 102 -17.61 1.23 7.14
C PHE A 102 -18.93 0.62 6.66
N SER A 103 -18.97 -0.69 6.40
CA SER A 103 -20.22 -1.37 5.99
C SER A 103 -21.11 -1.76 7.17
N ALA A 104 -20.67 -1.60 8.42
CA ALA A 104 -21.35 -2.16 9.61
C ALA A 104 -22.84 -1.78 9.74
N LYS A 105 -23.24 -0.60 9.27
CA LYS A 105 -24.62 -0.09 9.36
C LYS A 105 -25.43 -0.27 8.06
N ILE A 106 -24.86 -0.91 7.04
CA ILE A 106 -25.53 -1.10 5.75
C ILE A 106 -26.38 -2.38 5.82
N PRO A 107 -27.72 -2.28 5.66
CA PRO A 107 -28.59 -3.45 5.63
C PRO A 107 -28.22 -4.37 4.46
N SER A 108 -28.29 -5.68 4.69
CA SER A 108 -28.03 -6.70 3.66
C SER A 108 -26.67 -6.59 2.97
N ARG A 109 -25.65 -6.06 3.66
CA ARG A 109 -24.29 -5.96 3.11
C ARG A 109 -23.77 -7.33 2.67
N ILE A 110 -23.15 -7.39 1.50
CA ILE A 110 -22.47 -8.61 1.06
C ILE A 110 -21.20 -8.85 1.89
N SER A 111 -20.75 -10.10 2.00
CA SER A 111 -19.47 -10.40 2.66
C SER A 111 -18.31 -9.94 1.77
N TRP A 112 -17.17 -9.59 2.38
CA TRP A 112 -15.96 -9.20 1.63
C TRP A 112 -15.58 -10.24 0.57
N ASP A 113 -15.66 -11.52 0.93
CA ASP A 113 -15.25 -12.63 0.07
C ASP A 113 -16.20 -12.84 -1.13
N ASN A 114 -17.44 -12.32 -1.05
CA ASN A 114 -18.43 -12.35 -2.14
C ASN A 114 -18.39 -11.12 -3.07
N ILE A 115 -17.57 -10.10 -2.78
CA ILE A 115 -17.37 -8.95 -3.67
C ILE A 115 -16.57 -9.41 -4.90
N ASP A 116 -16.87 -8.85 -6.08
CA ASP A 116 -16.07 -9.07 -7.28
C ASP A 116 -14.57 -8.79 -7.03
N GLN A 117 -13.70 -9.70 -7.49
CA GLN A 117 -12.27 -9.61 -7.24
C GLN A 117 -11.66 -8.31 -7.78
N LYS A 118 -12.04 -7.87 -8.99
CA LYS A 118 -11.51 -6.64 -9.58
C LYS A 118 -11.89 -5.42 -8.74
N ILE A 119 -13.09 -5.42 -8.15
CA ILE A 119 -13.53 -4.37 -7.23
C ILE A 119 -12.69 -4.36 -5.96
N ARG A 120 -12.43 -5.52 -5.34
CA ARG A 120 -11.56 -5.61 -4.15
C ARG A 120 -10.15 -5.13 -4.42
N ASP A 121 -9.54 -5.59 -5.51
CA ASP A 121 -8.19 -5.21 -5.90
C ASP A 121 -8.09 -3.70 -6.13
N THR A 122 -9.10 -3.14 -6.81
CA THR A 122 -9.19 -1.68 -7.03
C THR A 122 -9.31 -0.93 -5.71
N PHE A 123 -10.14 -1.40 -4.77
CA PHE A 123 -10.27 -0.78 -3.46
C PHE A 123 -8.94 -0.77 -2.71
N VAL A 124 -8.24 -1.91 -2.66
CA VAL A 124 -6.90 -2.01 -2.06
C VAL A 124 -5.93 -1.02 -2.71
N ASP A 125 -5.93 -0.92 -4.03
CA ASP A 125 -5.08 0.01 -4.76
C ASP A 125 -5.41 1.50 -4.46
N THR A 126 -6.67 1.86 -4.27
CA THR A 126 -7.05 3.22 -3.83
C THR A 126 -6.47 3.55 -2.45
N LEU A 127 -6.42 2.58 -1.54
CA LEU A 127 -5.85 2.77 -0.20
C LEU A 127 -4.33 2.95 -0.22
N TYR A 128 -3.62 2.37 -1.20
CA TYR A 128 -2.20 2.64 -1.42
C TYR A 128 -1.94 4.09 -1.85
N GLN A 129 -2.86 4.71 -2.57
CA GLN A 129 -2.75 6.13 -2.94
C GLN A 129 -3.11 7.06 -1.77
N GLY A 130 -3.94 6.58 -0.85
CA GLY A 130 -4.61 7.41 0.16
C GLY A 130 -6.00 7.78 -0.34
N ASN A 131 -7.00 6.95 -0.02
CA ASN A 131 -8.39 7.20 -0.34
C ASN A 131 -9.11 7.77 0.89
N VAL A 132 -9.39 9.07 0.87
CA VAL A 132 -10.09 9.78 1.96
C VAL A 132 -11.58 9.48 1.96
N THR A 133 -12.17 9.23 0.79
CA THR A 133 -13.60 8.91 0.60
C THR A 133 -13.85 7.39 0.59
N ALA A 134 -12.96 6.61 1.23
CA ALA A 134 -13.04 5.15 1.24
C ALA A 134 -14.37 4.62 1.79
N SER A 135 -15.02 5.33 2.71
CA SER A 135 -16.36 4.98 3.21
C SER A 135 -17.42 4.95 2.11
N ASP A 136 -17.32 5.84 1.14
CA ASP A 136 -18.31 5.98 0.06
C ASP A 136 -18.14 4.84 -0.95
N MET A 137 -16.89 4.50 -1.29
CA MET A 137 -16.59 3.31 -2.09
C MET A 137 -17.08 2.04 -1.39
N VAL A 138 -16.84 1.91 -0.08
CA VAL A 138 -17.33 0.76 0.70
C VAL A 138 -18.87 0.70 0.69
N ALA A 139 -19.56 1.83 0.70
CA ALA A 139 -21.02 1.84 0.62
C ALA A 139 -21.53 1.29 -0.72
N VAL A 140 -20.87 1.60 -1.83
CA VAL A 140 -21.15 1.01 -3.15
C VAL A 140 -20.86 -0.49 -3.15
N MET A 141 -19.68 -0.89 -2.67
CA MET A 141 -19.26 -2.29 -2.59
C MET A 141 -20.23 -3.14 -1.75
N ALA A 142 -20.61 -2.65 -0.57
CA ALA A 142 -21.45 -3.37 0.37
C ALA A 142 -22.87 -3.62 -0.15
N LYS A 143 -23.38 -2.73 -1.00
CA LYS A 143 -24.69 -2.87 -1.67
C LYS A 143 -24.63 -3.74 -2.93
N ASN A 144 -23.55 -4.49 -3.12
CA ASN A 144 -23.30 -5.30 -4.32
C ASN A 144 -23.28 -4.46 -5.60
N GLY A 145 -22.72 -3.25 -5.53
CA GLY A 145 -22.54 -2.38 -6.69
C GLY A 145 -21.69 -3.03 -7.78
N SER A 146 -22.02 -2.72 -9.03
CA SER A 146 -21.33 -3.20 -10.21
C SER A 146 -19.95 -2.53 -10.39
N LYS A 147 -19.14 -3.08 -11.29
CA LYS A 147 -17.88 -2.43 -11.72
C LYS A 147 -18.13 -1.02 -12.29
N GLN A 148 -19.28 -0.78 -12.91
CA GLN A 148 -19.66 0.53 -13.43
C GLN A 148 -19.94 1.53 -12.31
N ASP A 149 -20.57 1.11 -11.21
CA ASP A 149 -20.79 1.96 -10.04
C ASP A 149 -19.45 2.39 -9.40
N ILE A 150 -18.48 1.48 -9.38
CA ILE A 150 -17.12 1.77 -8.93
C ILE A 150 -16.42 2.75 -9.89
N ILE A 151 -16.54 2.57 -11.19
CA ILE A 151 -16.03 3.52 -12.20
C ILE A 151 -16.60 4.91 -11.94
N THR A 152 -17.92 5.02 -11.77
CA THR A 152 -18.59 6.30 -11.49
C THR A 152 -18.12 6.92 -10.18
N TYR A 153 -17.86 6.14 -9.14
CA TYR A 153 -17.24 6.64 -7.92
C TYR A 153 -15.82 7.21 -8.18
N LEU A 154 -14.96 6.45 -8.86
CA LEU A 154 -13.57 6.87 -9.15
C LEU A 154 -13.51 8.12 -10.04
N GLU A 155 -14.42 8.25 -10.99
CA GLU A 155 -14.55 9.41 -11.88
C GLU A 155 -15.09 10.66 -11.17
N ASN A 156 -15.64 10.53 -9.97
CA ASN A 156 -16.13 11.66 -9.18
C ASN A 156 -15.25 11.98 -7.96
N ASP A 157 -14.39 11.05 -7.54
CA ASP A 157 -13.48 11.26 -6.42
C ASP A 157 -12.30 12.21 -6.77
N ILE A 158 -12.17 13.27 -5.99
CA ILE A 158 -11.16 14.33 -6.20
C ILE A 158 -9.74 13.76 -6.01
N TYR A 159 -9.54 12.82 -5.08
CA TYR A 159 -8.22 12.25 -4.81
C TYR A 159 -7.76 11.31 -5.92
N GLN A 160 -8.67 10.54 -6.50
CA GLN A 160 -8.35 9.68 -7.64
C GLN A 160 -7.98 10.51 -8.88
N LYS A 161 -8.66 11.65 -9.10
CA LYS A 161 -8.35 12.56 -10.22
C LYS A 161 -6.95 13.19 -10.14
N ASN A 162 -6.39 13.32 -8.94
CA ASN A 162 -5.05 13.90 -8.75
C ASN A 162 -3.92 13.00 -9.31
N ASP A 163 -4.20 11.74 -9.64
CA ASP A 163 -3.29 10.87 -10.42
C ASP A 163 -4.00 10.29 -11.65
N PRO A 164 -4.09 11.05 -12.76
CA PRO A 164 -4.83 10.64 -13.96
C PRO A 164 -4.31 9.34 -14.58
N ARG A 165 -3.00 9.07 -14.47
CA ARG A 165 -2.41 7.82 -14.98
C ARG A 165 -2.91 6.63 -14.20
N ARG A 166 -2.87 6.69 -12.86
CA ARG A 166 -3.35 5.60 -12.01
C ARG A 166 -4.85 5.41 -12.12
N LEU A 167 -5.61 6.51 -12.20
CA LEU A 167 -7.05 6.46 -12.48
C LEU A 167 -7.33 5.70 -13.78
N THR A 168 -6.67 6.07 -14.88
CA THR A 168 -6.85 5.40 -16.19
C THR A 168 -6.59 3.89 -16.12
N LEU A 169 -5.54 3.46 -15.41
CA LEU A 169 -5.24 2.04 -15.23
C LEU A 169 -6.35 1.29 -14.46
N ARG A 170 -6.91 1.89 -13.40
CA ARG A 170 -8.03 1.30 -12.66
C ARG A 170 -9.29 1.19 -13.51
N LEU A 171 -9.61 2.25 -14.25
CA LEU A 171 -10.78 2.26 -15.15
C LEU A 171 -10.66 1.16 -16.20
N ASN A 172 -9.47 0.96 -16.78
CA ASN A 172 -9.24 -0.12 -17.74
C ASN A 172 -9.28 -1.51 -17.10
N TYR A 173 -8.82 -1.66 -15.87
CA TYR A 173 -8.89 -2.94 -15.14
C TYR A 173 -10.34 -3.34 -14.83
N LEU A 174 -11.21 -2.37 -14.55
CA LEU A 174 -12.62 -2.59 -14.20
C LEU A 174 -13.53 -2.89 -15.41
N LYS A 175 -13.15 -2.47 -16.61
CA LYS A 175 -13.82 -2.90 -17.85
C LYS A 175 -13.74 -4.43 -17.96
#